data_AF-X1SCY7-F1
#
_entry.id   AF-X1SCY7-F1
#
_cell.length_a   1.000
_cell.length_b   1.000
_cell.length_c   1.000
_cell.angle_alpha   90.00
_cell.angle_beta   90.00
_cell.angle_gamma   90.00
#
_symmetry.space_group_name_H-M   'P 1'
#
loop_
_entity.id
_entity.type
_entity.pdbx_description
1 polymer ?
#
loop_
_entity_poly.entity_id
_entity_poly.type
_entity_poly.pdbx_seq_one_letter_code
_entity_poly.pdbx_strand_id
1 'polypeptide(L)'
;MHGAVAYLTEHQALKETGICGMNLDMIGEDYALCQANFNLTCSPYSVPGYINDVLINLLGWLEAREFFSPRGSKYRFNFRIKPNSGGSDHVMFNDSYFSIPTPMLGHGDVFHHTNMDTPDKCDPTEMKRIISLALATSIFLANADDEDALKIALEVYAQASLRMMQRTQKSIRLLHQLASHSNTRKDLAELQANIINYPRLQAQIEAANLREVKELCKASTVKIAIYELIKGLDSQVAQESEKIRSMYDLFLQRYNIDKKKFRPNDLYKKA
;
A
#
# COMPACT_ATOMS: atom_id res chain seq x y z
N MET A 1 -9.73 19.85 -4.21
CA MET A 1 -9.52 19.39 -5.61
C MET A 1 -9.30 20.50 -6.62
N HIS A 2 -10.16 21.52 -6.76
CA HIS A 2 -9.97 22.55 -7.82
C HIS A 2 -8.63 23.29 -7.75
N GLY A 3 -8.12 23.57 -6.55
CA GLY A 3 -6.80 24.18 -6.37
C GLY A 3 -5.65 23.30 -6.87
N ALA A 4 -5.66 22.01 -6.51
CA ALA A 4 -4.66 21.06 -6.99
C ALA A 4 -4.70 20.89 -8.52
N VAL A 5 -5.89 20.90 -9.13
CA VAL A 5 -6.02 20.88 -10.60
C VAL A 5 -5.36 22.12 -11.22
N ALA A 6 -5.70 23.32 -10.73
CA ALA A 6 -5.12 24.56 -11.24
C ALA A 6 -3.59 24.58 -11.09
N TYR A 7 -3.08 24.14 -9.94
CA TYR A 7 -1.64 24.01 -9.70
C TYR A 7 -0.99 23.04 -10.71
N LEU A 8 -1.54 21.84 -10.85
CA LEU A 8 -0.99 20.84 -11.77
C LEU A 8 -1.08 21.27 -13.24
N THR A 9 -2.10 22.04 -13.64
CA THR A 9 -2.20 22.65 -14.97
C THR A 9 -1.04 23.60 -15.27
N GLU A 10 -0.60 24.40 -14.29
CA GLU A 10 0.54 25.32 -14.45
C GLU A 10 1.90 24.62 -14.29
N HIS A 11 1.94 23.52 -13.52
CA HIS A 11 3.17 22.80 -13.16
C HIS A 11 3.29 21.43 -13.86
N GLN A 12 3.02 21.40 -15.17
CA GLN A 12 3.04 20.17 -15.98
C GLN A 12 4.38 19.44 -15.99
N ALA A 13 5.49 20.15 -15.74
CA ALA A 13 6.83 19.55 -15.63
C ALA A 13 6.93 18.50 -14.52
N LEU A 14 6.06 18.55 -13.51
CA LEU A 14 6.03 17.57 -12.42
C LEU A 14 5.80 16.14 -12.88
N LYS A 15 5.16 15.92 -14.04
CA LYS A 15 5.01 14.56 -14.59
C LYS A 15 6.35 13.88 -14.90
N GLU A 16 7.42 14.66 -15.09
CA GLU A 16 8.77 14.15 -15.41
C GLU A 16 9.71 14.19 -14.21
N THR A 17 9.46 15.10 -13.26
CA THR A 17 10.38 15.37 -12.14
C THR A 17 9.83 14.98 -10.77
N GLY A 18 8.53 14.72 -10.65
CA GLY A 18 7.89 14.37 -9.39
C GLY A 18 8.17 12.92 -9.01
N ILE A 19 8.88 12.72 -7.88
CA ILE A 19 9.27 11.37 -7.42
C ILE A 19 8.25 10.75 -6.46
N CYS A 20 7.60 11.56 -5.62
CA CYS A 20 6.52 11.17 -4.72
C CYS A 20 5.91 12.41 -4.06
N GLY A 21 4.76 12.26 -3.42
CA GLY A 21 4.12 13.31 -2.62
C GLY A 21 3.54 12.80 -1.31
N MET A 22 3.07 13.72 -0.47
CA MET A 22 2.23 13.44 0.68
C MET A 22 1.13 14.49 0.77
N ASN A 23 -0.12 14.05 0.84
CA ASN A 23 -1.26 14.94 1.07
C ASN A 23 -1.63 14.91 2.55
N LEU A 24 -1.61 16.06 3.21
CA LEU A 24 -1.96 16.20 4.62
C LEU A 24 -3.32 16.89 4.69
N ASP A 25 -4.33 16.16 5.15
CA ASP A 25 -5.70 16.67 5.22
C ASP A 25 -6.38 16.01 6.42
N MET A 26 -6.87 16.83 7.36
CA MET A 26 -7.39 16.40 8.66
C MET A 26 -6.33 15.64 9.48
N ILE A 27 -5.35 16.37 10.04
CA ILE A 27 -4.18 15.77 10.71
C ILE A 27 -4.12 16.03 12.22
N GLY A 28 -5.18 16.58 12.80
CA GLY A 28 -5.16 17.11 14.17
C GLY A 28 -6.21 16.51 15.09
N GLU A 29 -7.11 15.70 14.57
CA GLU A 29 -8.35 15.27 15.19
C GLU A 29 -8.09 14.49 16.48
N ASP A 30 -8.73 14.90 17.57
CA ASP A 30 -8.66 14.17 18.83
C ASP A 30 -9.39 12.84 18.70
N TYR A 31 -8.67 11.74 18.95
CA TYR A 31 -9.18 10.38 18.84
C TYR A 31 -10.54 10.17 19.54
N ALA A 32 -10.71 10.67 20.77
CA ALA A 32 -11.89 10.41 21.57
C ALA A 32 -13.06 11.34 21.21
N LEU A 33 -12.78 12.62 20.98
CA LEU A 33 -13.81 13.59 20.62
C LEU A 33 -14.34 13.36 19.20
N CYS A 34 -13.43 13.17 18.23
CA CYS A 34 -13.76 12.98 16.83
C CYS A 34 -14.20 11.55 16.50
N GLN A 35 -14.01 10.60 17.43
CA GLN A 35 -14.27 9.17 17.25
C GLN A 35 -13.58 8.58 16.01
N ALA A 36 -12.36 9.04 15.75
CA ALA A 36 -11.64 8.78 14.53
C ALA A 36 -10.24 8.25 14.80
N ASN A 37 -9.71 7.49 13.84
CA ASN A 37 -8.35 6.97 13.87
C ASN A 37 -7.54 7.64 12.76
N PHE A 38 -6.24 7.75 12.94
CA PHE A 38 -5.35 8.17 11.87
C PHE A 38 -5.39 7.13 10.73
N ASN A 39 -5.48 7.59 9.49
CA ASN A 39 -5.46 6.75 8.30
C ASN A 39 -4.31 7.18 7.40
N LEU A 40 -3.46 6.21 7.06
CA LEU A 40 -2.58 6.30 5.92
C LEU A 40 -3.31 5.69 4.72
N THR A 41 -3.84 6.53 3.83
CA THR A 41 -4.46 6.10 2.58
C THR A 41 -3.36 5.99 1.52
N CYS A 42 -2.97 4.77 1.17
CA CYS A 42 -1.87 4.52 0.24
C CYS A 42 -2.17 4.99 -1.19
N SER A 43 -1.13 5.29 -1.96
CA SER A 43 -1.25 5.46 -3.42
C SER A 43 -1.77 4.16 -4.09
N PRO A 44 -2.42 4.24 -5.26
CA PRO A 44 -2.98 3.06 -5.92
C PRO A 44 -1.88 2.16 -6.50
N TYR A 45 -2.16 0.86 -6.64
CA TYR A 45 -1.23 -0.10 -7.27
C TYR A 45 -0.87 0.24 -8.72
N SER A 46 -1.69 1.05 -9.39
CA SER A 46 -1.43 1.53 -10.76
C SER A 46 -0.39 2.63 -10.84
N VAL A 47 -0.01 3.24 -9.70
CA VAL A 47 1.03 4.26 -9.60
C VAL A 47 2.13 3.71 -8.70
N PRO A 48 3.19 3.12 -9.29
CA PRO A 48 4.28 2.54 -8.54
C PRO A 48 4.98 3.57 -7.64
N GLY A 49 5.44 3.14 -6.48
CA GLY A 49 6.21 3.99 -5.59
C GLY A 49 6.57 3.34 -4.26
N TYR A 50 7.71 3.74 -3.71
CA TYR A 50 8.20 3.26 -2.41
C TYR A 50 7.63 4.03 -1.21
N ILE A 51 7.01 5.19 -1.44
CA ILE A 51 6.56 6.12 -0.39
C ILE A 51 5.59 5.49 0.62
N ASN A 52 4.71 4.58 0.16
CA ASN A 52 3.80 3.87 1.05
C ASN A 52 4.57 3.04 2.08
N ASP A 53 5.58 2.28 1.65
CA ASP A 53 6.38 1.42 2.53
C ASP A 53 7.26 2.25 3.47
N VAL A 54 7.83 3.37 2.99
CA VAL A 54 8.58 4.32 3.83
C VAL A 54 7.69 4.86 4.96
N LEU A 55 6.48 5.33 4.64
CA LEU A 55 5.57 5.85 5.65
C LEU A 55 5.13 4.76 6.63
N ILE A 56 4.75 3.58 6.14
CA ILE A 56 4.33 2.45 6.97
C ILE A 56 5.42 2.06 7.97
N ASN A 57 6.68 2.02 7.53
CA ASN A 57 7.81 1.70 8.39
C ASN A 57 7.98 2.71 9.54
N LEU A 58 7.74 3.99 9.27
CA LEU A 58 7.86 5.06 10.25
C LEU A 58 6.69 5.16 11.24
N LEU A 59 5.50 4.61 10.93
CA LEU A 59 4.32 4.72 11.80
C LEU A 59 4.55 4.17 13.22
N GLY A 60 5.29 3.06 13.33
CA GLY A 60 5.57 2.42 14.63
C GLY A 60 6.41 3.30 15.57
N TRP A 61 7.18 4.24 15.03
CA TRP A 61 8.04 5.13 15.81
C TRP A 61 7.25 6.21 16.55
N LEU A 62 6.05 6.56 16.04
CA LEU A 62 5.22 7.66 16.57
C LEU A 62 4.59 7.36 17.94
N GLU A 63 4.76 6.13 18.45
CA GLU A 63 4.43 5.77 19.83
C GLU A 63 5.49 6.18 20.85
N ALA A 64 6.69 6.59 20.41
CA ALA A 64 7.76 6.97 21.32
C ALA A 64 7.38 8.22 22.14
N ARG A 65 7.96 8.34 23.34
CA ARG A 65 7.60 9.37 24.33
C ARG A 65 7.79 10.79 23.79
N GLU A 66 8.75 10.96 22.89
CA GLU A 66 9.14 12.19 22.22
C GLU A 66 8.00 12.76 21.38
N PHE A 67 7.10 11.92 20.86
CA PHE A 67 5.98 12.34 20.01
C PHE A 67 4.74 12.77 20.79
N PHE A 68 4.74 12.66 22.12
CA PHE A 68 3.68 13.22 22.94
C PHE A 68 3.88 14.72 23.14
N SER A 69 2.81 15.49 22.96
CA SER A 69 2.80 16.90 23.32
C SER A 69 2.58 17.05 24.84
N PRO A 70 3.20 18.04 25.51
CA PRO A 70 2.92 18.33 26.92
C PRO A 70 1.44 18.66 27.18
N ARG A 71 0.76 19.27 26.21
CA ARG A 71 -0.67 19.66 26.29
C ARG A 71 -1.61 18.74 25.51
N GLY A 72 -1.07 17.68 24.91
CA GLY A 72 -1.87 16.71 24.17
C GLY A 72 -2.23 15.50 25.00
N SER A 73 -3.15 14.72 24.46
CA SER A 73 -3.58 13.44 25.00
C SER A 73 -2.38 12.48 25.16
N LYS A 74 -2.57 11.46 26.01
CA LYS A 74 -1.63 10.33 26.17
C LYS A 74 -2.17 9.05 25.54
N TYR A 75 -3.07 9.17 24.56
CA TYR A 75 -3.59 8.02 23.85
C TYR A 75 -2.47 7.32 23.07
N ARG A 76 -2.57 5.99 23.01
CA ARG A 76 -1.74 5.17 22.11
C ARG A 76 -2.00 5.59 20.66
N PHE A 77 -0.99 5.47 19.80
CA PHE A 77 -1.15 5.91 18.43
C PHE A 77 -2.03 4.91 17.68
N ASN A 78 -3.24 5.34 17.31
CA ASN A 78 -4.23 4.46 16.73
C ASN A 78 -4.37 4.75 15.24
N PHE A 79 -3.74 3.91 14.42
CA PHE A 79 -3.69 4.11 12.98
C PHE A 79 -4.22 2.93 12.16
N ARG A 80 -4.63 3.20 10.92
CA ARG A 80 -4.98 2.18 9.92
C ARG A 80 -4.25 2.47 8.61
N ILE A 81 -3.72 1.41 8.00
CA ILE A 81 -3.24 1.45 6.62
C ILE A 81 -4.45 1.12 5.73
N LYS A 82 -4.83 2.04 4.85
CA LYS A 82 -5.99 1.93 3.99
C LYS A 82 -5.56 1.79 2.52
N PRO A 83 -6.28 0.98 1.72
CA PRO A 83 -6.08 1.01 0.27
C PRO A 83 -6.41 2.41 -0.27
N ASN A 84 -5.92 2.70 -1.47
CA ASN A 84 -6.22 3.96 -2.14
C ASN A 84 -7.74 4.24 -2.19
N SER A 85 -8.10 5.45 -1.78
CA SER A 85 -9.44 6.01 -1.89
C SER A 85 -9.33 7.48 -2.25
N GLY A 86 -10.38 8.05 -2.84
CA GLY A 86 -10.45 9.48 -3.08
C GLY A 86 -10.76 10.29 -1.83
N GLY A 87 -11.08 11.57 -2.03
CA GLY A 87 -11.54 12.46 -0.96
C GLY A 87 -10.68 13.71 -0.75
N SER A 88 -9.47 13.76 -1.33
CA SER A 88 -8.59 14.92 -1.20
C SER A 88 -7.68 15.07 -2.44
N ASP A 89 -6.73 16.01 -2.39
CA ASP A 89 -5.94 16.44 -3.55
C ASP A 89 -4.95 15.39 -4.05
N HIS A 90 -4.58 14.40 -3.24
CA HIS A 90 -3.68 13.30 -3.64
C HIS A 90 -4.14 12.56 -4.88
N VAL A 91 -5.45 12.48 -5.14
CA VAL A 91 -5.98 11.80 -6.33
C VAL A 91 -5.49 12.41 -7.63
N MET A 92 -5.23 13.72 -7.65
CA MET A 92 -4.80 14.44 -8.85
C MET A 92 -3.33 14.15 -9.17
N PHE A 93 -2.50 13.94 -8.15
CA PHE A 93 -1.11 13.53 -8.30
C PHE A 93 -0.99 12.04 -8.69
N ASN A 94 -1.88 11.19 -8.15
CA ASN A 94 -1.97 9.77 -8.51
C ASN A 94 -2.67 9.53 -9.86
N ASP A 95 -3.13 10.56 -10.56
CA ASP A 95 -3.67 10.37 -11.91
C ASP A 95 -2.58 9.84 -12.84
N SER A 96 -2.93 8.94 -13.76
CA SER A 96 -1.98 8.32 -14.68
C SER A 96 -1.16 9.31 -15.53
N TYR A 97 -1.68 10.51 -15.76
CA TYR A 97 -0.97 11.55 -16.49
C TYR A 97 0.25 12.10 -15.72
N PHE A 98 0.14 12.24 -14.39
CA PHE A 98 1.25 12.67 -13.53
C PHE A 98 2.02 11.49 -12.96
N SER A 99 1.32 10.42 -12.59
CA SER A 99 1.87 9.19 -12.01
C SER A 99 2.81 9.44 -10.82
N ILE A 100 2.47 10.40 -9.96
CA ILE A 100 3.25 10.73 -8.77
C ILE A 100 2.63 10.00 -7.57
N PRO A 101 3.27 8.95 -7.02
CA PRO A 101 2.72 8.21 -5.89
C PRO A 101 2.57 9.14 -4.68
N THR A 102 1.32 9.40 -4.30
CA THR A 102 0.96 10.39 -3.29
C THR A 102 -0.04 9.79 -2.31
N PRO A 103 0.40 9.22 -1.19
CA PRO A 103 -0.49 8.84 -0.10
C PRO A 103 -1.10 10.07 0.59
N MET A 104 -2.26 9.85 1.22
CA MET A 104 -2.89 10.82 2.10
C MET A 104 -2.73 10.42 3.57
N LEU A 105 -2.30 11.38 4.38
CA LEU A 105 -2.23 11.32 5.83
C LEU A 105 -3.42 12.10 6.37
N GLY A 106 -4.34 11.41 7.07
CA GLY A 106 -5.52 12.09 7.57
C GLY A 106 -6.43 11.28 8.47
N HIS A 107 -7.43 11.94 9.02
CA HIS A 107 -8.52 11.37 9.79
C HIS A 107 -9.84 11.51 9.03
N GLY A 108 -10.88 10.83 9.50
CA GLY A 108 -12.24 11.34 9.35
C GLY A 108 -12.64 11.98 10.67
N ASP A 109 -13.85 12.53 10.77
CA ASP A 109 -14.42 12.88 12.07
C ASP A 109 -15.94 13.08 11.98
N VAL A 110 -16.60 13.14 13.14
CA VAL A 110 -18.06 13.29 13.25
C VAL A 110 -18.56 14.74 13.15
N PHE A 111 -17.65 15.72 13.24
CA PHE A 111 -17.88 17.17 13.14
C PHE A 111 -17.53 17.75 11.76
N HIS A 112 -16.96 16.95 10.85
CA HIS A 112 -16.52 17.36 9.52
C HIS A 112 -17.65 18.05 8.76
N HIS A 113 -17.33 19.20 8.13
CA HIS A 113 -18.31 20.05 7.45
C HIS A 113 -19.48 20.55 8.33
N THR A 114 -19.28 20.63 9.64
CA THR A 114 -20.22 21.28 10.57
C THR A 114 -19.59 22.53 11.18
N ASN A 115 -20.40 23.37 11.81
CA ASN A 115 -19.90 24.51 12.59
C ASN A 115 -19.17 24.08 13.89
N MET A 116 -19.12 22.78 14.19
CA MET A 116 -18.41 22.21 15.34
C MET A 116 -17.00 21.72 14.97
N ASP A 117 -16.61 21.84 13.70
CA ASP A 117 -15.22 21.63 13.25
C ASP A 117 -14.37 22.83 13.69
N THR A 118 -14.01 22.82 14.97
CA THR A 118 -13.32 23.91 15.67
C THR A 118 -12.05 23.39 16.35
N PRO A 119 -11.02 24.24 16.56
CA PRO A 119 -9.72 23.77 17.08
C PRO A 119 -9.73 23.05 18.43
N ASP A 120 -10.80 23.19 19.24
CA ASP A 120 -10.99 22.43 20.47
C ASP A 120 -11.29 20.94 20.24
N LYS A 121 -11.49 20.50 18.99
CA LYS A 121 -11.57 19.09 18.59
C LYS A 121 -10.21 18.50 18.21
N CYS A 122 -9.15 19.30 18.22
CA CYS A 122 -7.82 18.83 17.86
C CYS A 122 -6.99 18.41 19.09
N ASP A 123 -6.24 17.32 18.96
CA ASP A 123 -5.24 16.88 19.93
C ASP A 123 -3.82 17.33 19.52
N PRO A 124 -3.14 18.15 20.33
CA PRO A 124 -1.75 18.51 20.10
C PRO A 124 -0.78 17.32 19.98
N THR A 125 -1.07 16.16 20.59
CA THR A 125 -0.22 14.97 20.43
C THR A 125 -0.40 14.36 19.05
N GLU A 126 -1.63 14.16 18.56
CA GLU A 126 -1.89 13.67 17.20
C GLU A 126 -1.27 14.57 16.13
N MET A 127 -1.51 15.88 16.23
CA MET A 127 -0.91 16.84 15.28
C MET A 127 0.62 16.77 15.29
N LYS A 128 1.24 16.64 16.47
CA LYS A 128 2.70 16.48 16.59
C LYS A 128 3.19 15.21 15.90
N ARG A 129 2.50 14.08 16.07
CA ARG A 129 2.86 12.80 15.43
C ARG A 129 2.84 12.91 13.90
N ILE A 130 1.74 13.41 13.34
CA ILE A 130 1.56 13.42 11.89
C ILE A 130 2.46 14.45 11.21
N ILE A 131 2.64 15.63 11.81
CA ILE A 131 3.63 16.60 11.31
C ILE A 131 5.05 16.04 11.42
N SER A 132 5.39 15.32 12.50
CA SER A 132 6.72 14.71 12.63
C SER A 132 6.95 13.64 11.56
N LEU A 133 5.95 12.82 11.26
CA LEU A 133 6.01 11.82 10.19
C LEU A 133 6.25 12.47 8.83
N ALA A 134 5.46 13.48 8.49
CA ALA A 134 5.58 14.21 7.22
C ALA A 134 6.93 14.93 7.12
N LEU A 135 7.38 15.59 8.19
CA LEU A 135 8.65 16.29 8.21
C LEU A 135 9.84 15.32 8.09
N ALA A 136 9.84 14.24 8.88
CA ALA A 136 10.90 13.24 8.84
C ALA A 136 10.99 12.59 7.46
N THR A 137 9.84 12.22 6.88
CA THR A 137 9.79 11.62 5.54
C THR A 137 10.30 12.59 4.48
N SER A 138 9.85 13.86 4.50
CA SER A 138 10.29 14.88 3.55
C SER A 138 11.79 15.15 3.65
N ILE A 139 12.33 15.31 4.86
CA ILE A 139 13.77 15.54 5.06
C ILE A 139 14.58 14.32 4.64
N PHE A 140 14.15 13.13 5.02
CA PHE A 140 14.81 11.87 4.66
C PHE A 140 14.89 11.70 3.15
N LEU A 141 13.77 11.81 2.44
CA LEU A 141 13.74 11.61 0.99
C LEU A 141 14.43 12.74 0.22
N ALA A 142 14.35 13.99 0.68
CA ALA A 142 15.03 15.10 0.03
C ALA A 142 16.57 15.03 0.13
N ASN A 143 17.10 14.30 1.11
CA ASN A 143 18.54 14.13 1.35
C ASN A 143 19.02 12.69 1.12
N ALA A 144 18.15 11.80 0.64
CA ALA A 144 18.49 10.40 0.47
C ALA A 144 19.69 10.23 -0.47
N ASP A 145 20.63 9.41 -0.04
CA ASP A 145 21.80 9.02 -0.82
C ASP A 145 21.72 7.56 -1.28
N ASP A 146 22.81 7.06 -1.85
CA ASP A 146 22.93 5.69 -2.31
C ASP A 146 22.73 4.64 -1.19
N GLU A 147 23.13 4.96 0.05
CA GLU A 147 22.95 4.08 1.20
C GLU A 147 21.48 4.06 1.66
N ASP A 148 20.84 5.22 1.71
CA ASP A 148 19.42 5.34 2.05
C ASP A 148 18.52 4.68 1.00
N ALA A 149 18.85 4.83 -0.29
CA ALA A 149 18.16 4.13 -1.37
C ALA A 149 18.26 2.60 -1.20
N LEU A 150 19.42 2.08 -0.79
CA LEU A 150 19.56 0.64 -0.50
C LEU A 150 18.70 0.21 0.70
N LYS A 151 18.65 0.99 1.78
CA LYS A 151 17.78 0.72 2.94
C LYS A 151 16.30 0.69 2.53
N ILE A 152 15.86 1.67 1.75
CA ILE A 152 14.48 1.73 1.23
C ILE A 152 14.20 0.52 0.34
N ALA A 153 15.11 0.15 -0.57
CA ALA A 153 14.92 -1.00 -1.44
C ALA A 153 14.76 -2.32 -0.65
N LEU A 154 15.56 -2.51 0.41
CA LEU A 154 15.46 -3.68 1.27
C LEU A 154 14.13 -3.72 2.03
N GLU A 155 13.67 -2.58 2.55
CA GLU A 155 12.36 -2.49 3.21
C GLU A 155 11.21 -2.79 2.24
N VAL A 156 11.20 -2.15 1.06
CA VAL A 156 10.18 -2.39 0.03
C VAL A 156 10.18 -3.87 -0.38
N TYR A 157 11.35 -4.50 -0.54
CA TYR A 157 11.45 -5.92 -0.88
C TYR A 157 10.89 -6.83 0.23
N ALA A 158 11.17 -6.52 1.50
CA ALA A 158 10.64 -7.26 2.64
C ALA A 158 9.11 -7.16 2.70
N GLN A 159 8.57 -5.94 2.57
CA GLN A 159 7.12 -5.71 2.57
C GLN A 159 6.43 -6.34 1.36
N ALA A 160 7.05 -6.28 0.18
CA ALA A 160 6.61 -6.96 -1.04
C ALA A 160 6.48 -8.48 -0.84
N SER A 161 7.51 -9.09 -0.25
CA SER A 161 7.51 -10.53 0.06
C SER A 161 6.37 -10.89 1.02
N LEU A 162 6.15 -10.08 2.07
CA LEU A 162 5.04 -10.27 3.02
C LEU A 162 3.67 -10.16 2.33
N ARG A 163 3.45 -9.13 1.51
CA ARG A 163 2.18 -8.94 0.78
C ARG A 163 1.89 -10.09 -0.18
N MET A 164 2.91 -10.61 -0.86
CA MET A 164 2.76 -11.79 -1.72
C MET A 164 2.37 -13.03 -0.94
N MET A 165 3.04 -13.33 0.19
CA MET A 165 2.68 -14.47 1.04
C MET A 165 1.27 -14.33 1.63
N GLN A 166 0.87 -13.12 2.03
CA GLN A 166 -0.50 -12.83 2.47
C GLN A 166 -1.51 -13.06 1.35
N ARG A 167 -1.19 -12.69 0.11
CA ARG A 167 -2.03 -12.97 -1.06
C ARG A 167 -2.19 -14.47 -1.26
N THR A 168 -1.11 -15.23 -1.22
CA THR A 168 -1.14 -16.71 -1.29
C THR A 168 -2.00 -17.32 -0.20
N GLN A 169 -1.83 -16.87 1.05
CA GLN A 169 -2.62 -17.34 2.18
C GLN A 169 -4.12 -17.08 1.97
N LYS A 170 -4.50 -15.87 1.51
CA LYS A 170 -5.89 -15.54 1.18
C LYS A 170 -6.43 -16.44 0.05
N SER A 171 -5.65 -16.66 -1.00
CA SER A 171 -5.99 -17.55 -2.11
C SER A 171 -6.29 -18.98 -1.62
N ILE A 172 -5.44 -19.54 -0.77
CA ILE A 172 -5.62 -20.88 -0.19
C ILE A 172 -6.86 -20.94 0.71
N ARG A 173 -7.12 -19.91 1.52
CA ARG A 173 -8.33 -19.83 2.35
C ARG A 173 -9.61 -19.83 1.51
N LEU A 174 -9.63 -19.08 0.40
CA LEU A 174 -10.77 -19.07 -0.52
C LEU A 174 -11.01 -20.45 -1.15
N LEU A 175 -9.94 -21.15 -1.58
CA LEU A 175 -10.05 -22.52 -2.07
C LEU A 175 -10.68 -23.45 -1.03
N HIS A 176 -10.21 -23.39 0.21
CA HIS A 176 -10.74 -24.20 1.30
C HIS A 176 -12.22 -23.91 1.57
N GLN A 177 -12.60 -22.63 1.57
CA GLN A 177 -13.98 -22.21 1.77
C GLN A 177 -14.90 -22.78 0.68
N LEU A 178 -14.51 -22.69 -0.59
CA LEU A 178 -15.31 -23.22 -1.70
C LEU A 178 -15.36 -24.76 -1.72
N ALA A 179 -14.26 -25.42 -1.36
CA ALA A 179 -14.19 -26.87 -1.33
C ALA A 179 -15.04 -27.48 -0.20
N SER A 180 -15.10 -26.82 0.96
CA SER A 180 -15.81 -27.29 2.14
C SER A 180 -17.34 -27.21 2.04
N HIS A 181 -17.90 -26.40 1.13
CA HIS A 181 -19.34 -26.21 0.97
C HIS A 181 -19.86 -26.77 -0.36
N SER A 182 -20.80 -27.71 -0.33
CA SER A 182 -21.31 -28.40 -1.53
C SER A 182 -21.81 -27.45 -2.63
N ASN A 183 -22.54 -26.40 -2.24
CA ASN A 183 -23.17 -25.44 -3.16
C ASN A 183 -22.16 -24.59 -3.97
N THR A 184 -20.93 -24.44 -3.49
CA THR A 184 -19.91 -23.58 -4.09
C THR A 184 -18.80 -24.35 -4.84
N ARG A 185 -18.79 -25.69 -4.76
CA ARG A 185 -17.76 -26.52 -5.41
C ARG A 185 -17.71 -26.39 -6.92
N LYS A 186 -18.82 -26.02 -7.55
CA LYS A 186 -18.91 -25.82 -9.01
C LYS A 186 -17.95 -24.72 -9.51
N ASP A 187 -17.65 -23.73 -8.67
CA ASP A 187 -16.82 -22.57 -9.02
C ASP A 187 -15.33 -22.79 -8.68
N LEU A 188 -15.00 -23.93 -8.05
CA LEU A 188 -13.65 -24.20 -7.51
C LEU A 188 -12.57 -24.26 -8.59
N ALA A 189 -12.88 -24.83 -9.76
CA ALA A 189 -11.93 -24.92 -10.88
C ALA A 189 -11.66 -23.55 -11.52
N GLU A 190 -12.69 -22.70 -11.61
CA GLU A 190 -12.55 -21.31 -12.06
C GLU A 190 -11.70 -20.50 -11.09
N LEU A 191 -12.04 -20.57 -9.79
CA LEU A 191 -11.28 -19.87 -8.75
C LEU A 191 -9.80 -20.26 -8.80
N GLN A 192 -9.50 -21.56 -8.88
CA GLN A 192 -8.13 -22.06 -8.98
C GLN A 192 -7.39 -21.47 -10.19
N ALA A 193 -8.04 -21.41 -11.35
CA ALA A 193 -7.44 -20.89 -12.57
C ALA A 193 -7.09 -19.39 -12.48
N ASN A 194 -7.83 -18.63 -11.68
CA ASN A 194 -7.56 -17.20 -11.47
C ASN A 194 -6.47 -16.98 -10.43
N ILE A 195 -6.65 -17.55 -9.23
CA ILE A 195 -5.79 -17.24 -8.07
C ILE A 195 -4.36 -17.75 -8.24
N ILE A 196 -4.12 -18.75 -9.10
CA ILE A 196 -2.78 -19.28 -9.35
C ILE A 196 -1.83 -18.21 -9.94
N ASN A 197 -2.40 -17.20 -10.62
CA ASN A 197 -1.67 -16.09 -11.21
C ASN A 197 -1.49 -14.91 -10.25
N TYR A 198 -2.19 -14.88 -9.11
CA TYR A 198 -2.14 -13.76 -8.18
C TYR A 198 -0.75 -13.50 -7.59
N PRO A 199 0.07 -14.52 -7.23
CA PRO A 199 1.45 -14.27 -6.81
C PRO A 199 2.27 -13.54 -7.88
N ARG A 200 2.12 -13.93 -9.16
CA ARG A 200 2.80 -13.27 -10.27
C ARG A 200 2.35 -11.82 -10.46
N LEU A 201 1.04 -11.57 -10.42
CA LEU A 201 0.50 -10.21 -10.54
C LEU A 201 0.98 -9.32 -9.38
N GLN A 202 0.95 -9.85 -8.15
CA GLN A 202 1.47 -9.13 -6.99
C GLN A 202 2.95 -8.82 -7.18
N ALA A 203 3.78 -9.81 -7.54
CA ALA A 203 5.21 -9.60 -7.76
C ALA A 203 5.49 -8.55 -8.84
N GLN A 204 4.68 -8.46 -9.90
CA GLN A 204 4.82 -7.42 -10.93
C GLN A 204 4.57 -6.01 -10.39
N ILE A 205 3.54 -5.83 -9.56
CA ILE A 205 3.25 -4.57 -8.88
C ILE A 205 4.40 -4.20 -7.94
N GLU A 206 4.84 -5.15 -7.11
CA GLU A 206 5.92 -4.92 -6.15
C GLU A 206 7.27 -4.63 -6.82
N ALA A 207 7.57 -5.33 -7.93
CA ALA A 207 8.75 -5.06 -8.72
C ALA A 207 8.72 -3.66 -9.34
N ALA A 208 7.54 -3.14 -9.69
CA ALA A 208 7.41 -1.75 -10.13
C ALA A 208 7.75 -0.78 -8.98
N ASN A 209 7.22 -1.01 -7.77
CA ASN A 209 7.56 -0.19 -6.60
C ASN A 209 9.07 -0.18 -6.31
N LEU A 210 9.74 -1.34 -6.38
CA LEU A 210 11.19 -1.45 -6.20
C LEU A 210 11.99 -0.69 -7.26
N ARG A 211 11.51 -0.68 -8.52
CA ARG A 211 12.20 0.04 -9.60
C ARG A 211 12.22 1.54 -9.34
N GLU A 212 11.17 2.11 -8.75
CA GLU A 212 11.11 3.55 -8.45
C GLU A 212 12.17 3.99 -7.44
N VAL A 213 12.71 3.09 -6.60
CA VAL A 213 13.79 3.42 -5.66
C VAL A 213 15.06 3.87 -6.39
N LYS A 214 15.23 3.51 -7.68
CA LYS A 214 16.38 3.94 -8.50
C LYS A 214 16.48 5.47 -8.63
N GLU A 215 15.37 6.20 -8.47
CA GLU A 215 15.34 7.66 -8.56
C GLU A 215 16.13 8.31 -7.41
N LEU A 216 16.32 7.59 -6.30
CA LEU A 216 17.09 8.04 -5.15
C LEU A 216 18.58 7.72 -5.24
N CYS A 217 19.03 6.96 -6.24
CA CYS A 217 20.42 6.51 -6.31
C CYS A 217 21.14 6.86 -7.62
N LYS A 218 22.43 7.18 -7.48
CA LYS A 218 23.34 7.48 -8.58
C LYS A 218 24.27 6.30 -8.86
N ALA A 219 24.72 5.59 -7.82
CA ALA A 219 25.66 4.48 -7.95
C ALA A 219 25.08 3.30 -8.74
N SER A 220 25.88 2.78 -9.69
CA SER A 220 25.51 1.60 -10.48
C SER A 220 25.38 0.34 -9.61
N THR A 221 26.15 0.23 -8.53
CA THR A 221 26.10 -0.88 -7.58
C THR A 221 24.75 -1.00 -6.89
N VAL A 222 24.14 0.12 -6.48
CA VAL A 222 22.81 0.13 -5.84
C VAL A 222 21.73 -0.26 -6.85
N LYS A 223 21.83 0.21 -8.10
CA LYS A 223 20.92 -0.19 -9.19
C LYS A 223 20.98 -1.69 -9.46
N ILE A 224 22.19 -2.29 -9.41
CA ILE A 224 22.36 -3.75 -9.51
C ILE A 224 21.71 -4.45 -8.32
N ALA A 225 21.89 -3.95 -7.10
CA ALA A 225 21.25 -4.54 -5.91
C ALA A 225 19.72 -4.54 -6.02
N ILE A 226 19.11 -3.42 -6.45
CA ILE A 226 17.66 -3.32 -6.69
C ILE A 226 17.21 -4.36 -7.72
N TYR A 227 17.97 -4.54 -8.80
CA TYR A 227 17.66 -5.53 -9.83
C TYR A 227 17.73 -6.98 -9.31
N GLU A 228 18.70 -7.29 -8.45
CA GLU A 228 18.78 -8.61 -7.80
C GLU A 228 17.62 -8.84 -6.82
N LEU A 229 17.17 -7.81 -6.10
CA LEU A 229 15.95 -7.90 -5.26
C LEU A 229 14.71 -8.19 -6.11
N ILE A 230 14.56 -7.54 -7.26
CA ILE A 230 13.45 -7.79 -8.20
C ILE A 230 13.46 -9.24 -8.70
N LYS A 231 14.62 -9.76 -9.11
CA LYS A 231 14.76 -11.19 -9.47
C LYS A 231 14.42 -12.12 -8.31
N GLY A 232 14.75 -11.72 -7.09
CA GLY A 232 14.37 -12.42 -5.88
C GLY A 232 12.86 -12.57 -5.74
N LEU A 233 12.07 -11.52 -6.04
CA LEU A 233 10.61 -11.60 -6.04
C LEU A 233 10.11 -12.58 -7.11
N ASP A 234 10.65 -12.50 -8.33
CA ASP A 234 10.26 -13.40 -9.42
C ASP A 234 10.54 -14.88 -9.08
N SER A 235 11.65 -15.14 -8.37
CA SER A 235 12.01 -16.48 -7.92
C SER A 235 11.03 -17.03 -6.87
N GLN A 236 10.49 -16.17 -5.99
CA GLN A 236 9.50 -16.56 -4.99
C GLN A 236 8.13 -16.90 -5.62
N VAL A 237 7.76 -16.29 -6.76
CA VAL A 237 6.48 -16.55 -7.45
C VAL A 237 6.25 -18.04 -7.70
N ALA A 238 7.29 -18.75 -8.16
CA ALA A 238 7.18 -20.18 -8.44
C ALA A 238 6.81 -20.99 -7.20
N GLN A 239 7.44 -20.67 -6.05
CA GLN A 239 7.18 -21.33 -4.77
C GLN A 239 5.75 -21.05 -4.28
N GLU A 240 5.31 -19.79 -4.36
CA GLU A 240 3.98 -19.38 -3.93
C GLU A 240 2.86 -19.98 -4.81
N SER A 241 3.05 -19.99 -6.13
CA SER A 241 2.12 -20.68 -7.04
C SER A 241 2.08 -22.18 -6.76
N GLU A 242 3.21 -22.81 -6.45
CA GLU A 242 3.23 -24.25 -6.15
C GLU A 242 2.48 -24.58 -4.86
N LYS A 243 2.64 -23.77 -3.79
CA LYS A 243 1.85 -23.90 -2.56
C LYS A 243 0.34 -23.89 -2.85
N ILE A 244 -0.12 -23.00 -3.73
CA ILE A 244 -1.54 -22.94 -4.14
C ILE A 244 -1.96 -24.24 -4.84
N ARG A 245 -1.15 -24.78 -5.76
CA ARG A 245 -1.45 -26.03 -6.47
C ARG A 245 -1.52 -27.22 -5.51
N SER A 246 -0.53 -27.36 -4.64
CA SER A 246 -0.48 -28.45 -3.67
C SER A 246 -1.70 -28.42 -2.74
N MET A 247 -2.07 -27.25 -2.23
CA MET A 247 -3.25 -27.11 -1.36
C MET A 247 -4.56 -27.38 -2.10
N TYR A 248 -4.67 -26.95 -3.36
CA TYR A 248 -5.83 -27.27 -4.20
C TYR A 248 -6.02 -28.77 -4.36
N ASP A 249 -4.96 -29.51 -4.73
CA ASP A 249 -5.02 -30.95 -4.91
C ASP A 249 -5.34 -31.68 -3.58
N LEU A 250 -4.80 -31.22 -2.46
CA LEU A 250 -5.15 -31.72 -1.13
C LEU A 250 -6.63 -31.50 -0.79
N PHE A 251 -7.21 -30.35 -1.13
CA PHE A 251 -8.63 -30.10 -0.89
C PHE A 251 -9.53 -30.98 -1.77
N LEU A 252 -9.16 -31.21 -3.03
CA LEU A 252 -9.89 -32.14 -3.90
C LEU A 252 -9.94 -33.54 -3.28
N GLN A 253 -8.80 -34.04 -2.80
CA GLN A 253 -8.72 -35.34 -2.13
C GLN A 253 -9.54 -35.36 -0.83
N ARG A 254 -9.36 -34.36 0.04
CA ARG A 254 -10.01 -34.28 1.35
C ARG A 254 -11.54 -34.28 1.29
N TYR A 255 -12.10 -33.65 0.25
CA TYR A 255 -13.55 -33.49 0.07
C TYR A 255 -14.14 -34.39 -1.01
N ASN A 256 -13.35 -35.32 -1.56
CA ASN A 256 -13.74 -36.26 -2.63
C ASN A 256 -14.35 -35.54 -3.84
N ILE A 257 -13.62 -34.57 -4.39
CA ILE A 257 -14.04 -33.73 -5.53
C ILE A 257 -13.21 -34.09 -6.75
N ASP A 258 -13.88 -34.38 -7.87
CA ASP A 258 -13.20 -34.62 -9.14
C ASP A 258 -12.53 -33.35 -9.68
N LYS A 259 -11.28 -33.50 -10.14
CA LYS A 259 -10.52 -32.41 -10.75
C LYS A 259 -11.14 -32.04 -12.10
N LYS A 260 -11.65 -30.81 -12.19
CA LYS A 260 -12.19 -30.24 -13.45
C LYS A 260 -11.21 -29.24 -14.03
N LYS A 261 -11.08 -29.22 -15.36
CA LYS A 261 -10.31 -28.19 -16.07
C LYS A 261 -11.23 -27.02 -16.41
N PHE A 262 -10.98 -25.85 -15.84
CA PHE A 262 -11.64 -24.63 -16.27
C PHE A 262 -11.06 -24.17 -17.61
N ARG A 263 -11.93 -23.80 -18.56
CA ARG A 263 -11.55 -23.23 -19.85
C ARG A 263 -12.28 -21.89 -19.99
N PRO A 264 -11.60 -20.75 -19.80
CA PRO A 264 -12.23 -19.44 -19.95
C PRO A 264 -12.68 -19.24 -21.41
N ASN A 265 -13.91 -18.77 -21.58
CA ASN A 265 -14.44 -18.39 -22.89
C ASN A 265 -13.83 -17.03 -23.34
N ASP A 266 -14.11 -16.62 -24.58
CA ASP A 266 -13.50 -15.39 -25.12
C ASP A 266 -14.00 -14.11 -24.45
N LEU A 267 -15.21 -14.11 -23.88
CA LEU A 267 -15.71 -13.00 -23.06
C LEU A 267 -14.94 -12.89 -21.74
N TYR A 268 -14.63 -14.04 -21.14
CA TYR A 268 -13.88 -14.14 -19.89
C TYR A 268 -12.45 -13.62 -20.00
N LYS A 269 -11.81 -13.80 -21.16
CA LYS A 269 -10.44 -13.33 -21.41
C LYS A 269 -10.35 -11.82 -21.66
N LYS A 270 -11.46 -11.19 -22.06
CA LYS A 270 -11.55 -9.75 -22.35
C LYS A 270 -11.93 -8.91 -21.12
N ALA A 271 -12.53 -9.56 -20.12
CA ALA A 271 -12.85 -8.98 -18.82
C ALA A 271 -11.62 -9.00 -17.90
#